data_AF-A0A0B7MPC9-F1
#
_entry.id   AF-A0A0B7MPC9-F1
#
_cell.length_a   1.000
_cell.length_b   1.000
_cell.length_c   1.000
_cell.angle_alpha   90.00
_cell.angle_beta   90.00
_cell.angle_gamma   90.00
#
_symmetry.space_group_name_H-M   'P 1'
#
loop_
_entity.id
_entity.type
_entity.pdbx_description
1 polymer ?
#
loop_
_entity_poly.entity_id
_entity_poly.type
_entity_poly.pdbx_seq_one_letter_code
_entity_poly.pdbx_strand_id
1 'polypeptide(L)'
;MNSQIIIGTASFADEIRDRLVKELKFLSDEQDIVHFEERENTPWLFFIVGVSRNNKRGERRFACRFAVAKALSDLFVNHLEADFVKNYIEETYHYCSPQDRFEIVSCTLETLDKLKIIRRNRVLQSVYDYLVEYRTINIEGFARFRLQSYWAQLERIVKRTGEEVLAAKDYLEFVRLLRCFIEMQEPKIDETHIFIAPEGTFFYL
;
A
#
# COMPACT_ATOMS: atom_id res chain seq x y z
N MET A 1 13.50 31.72 18.58
CA MET A 1 13.64 30.27 18.82
C MET A 1 13.10 29.52 17.62
N ASN A 2 14.01 28.88 16.90
CA ASN A 2 13.81 28.26 15.59
C ASN A 2 12.69 27.20 15.61
N SER A 3 11.75 27.31 14.67
CA SER A 3 10.77 26.25 14.37
C SER A 3 11.37 25.24 13.39
N GLN A 4 12.46 24.60 13.82
CA GLN A 4 13.11 23.54 13.06
C GLN A 4 12.45 22.20 13.39
N ILE A 5 12.31 21.36 12.36
CA ILE A 5 11.91 19.96 12.44
C ILE A 5 13.15 19.12 12.17
N ILE A 6 13.38 18.11 13.00
CA ILE A 6 14.50 17.19 12.90
C ILE A 6 13.95 15.83 12.47
N ILE A 7 14.45 15.29 11.36
CA ILE A 7 14.02 14.02 10.80
C ILE A 7 15.23 13.09 10.84
N GLY A 8 15.17 11.99 11.60
CA GLY A 8 16.23 11.00 11.69
C GLY A 8 15.86 9.72 10.95
N THR A 9 16.80 9.14 10.22
CA THR A 9 16.64 7.87 9.48
C THR A 9 17.97 7.11 9.44
N ALA A 10 17.91 5.78 9.48
CA ALA A 10 19.07 4.90 9.29
C ALA A 10 19.00 4.17 7.94
N SER A 11 17.80 4.01 7.37
CA SER A 11 17.60 3.13 6.19
C SER A 11 17.03 3.84 4.97
N PHE A 12 16.53 5.08 5.12
CA PHE A 12 15.79 5.77 4.04
C PHE A 12 16.35 7.15 3.71
N ALA A 13 17.67 7.31 3.84
CA ALA A 13 18.36 8.60 3.69
C ALA A 13 18.16 9.20 2.30
N ASP A 14 18.40 8.43 1.25
CA ASP A 14 18.35 8.92 -0.13
C ASP A 14 16.91 9.18 -0.57
N GLU A 15 15.99 8.27 -0.24
CA GLU A 15 14.57 8.39 -0.61
C GLU A 15 13.90 9.60 0.05
N ILE A 16 14.26 9.90 1.30
CA ILE A 16 13.68 11.06 1.99
C ILE A 16 14.34 12.37 1.57
N ARG A 17 15.64 12.38 1.25
CA ARG A 17 16.35 13.57 0.77
C ARG A 17 15.66 14.15 -0.46
N ASP A 18 15.45 13.32 -1.48
CA ASP A 18 14.85 13.75 -2.74
C ASP A 18 13.43 14.29 -2.55
N ARG A 19 12.64 13.63 -1.70
CA ARG A 19 11.27 14.04 -1.39
C ARG A 19 11.24 15.36 -0.61
N LEU A 20 12.09 15.52 0.40
CA LEU A 20 12.18 16.76 1.17
C LEU A 20 12.62 17.92 0.28
N VAL A 21 13.67 17.76 -0.52
CA VAL A 21 14.14 18.81 -1.43
C VAL A 21 13.03 19.22 -2.41
N LYS A 22 12.30 18.25 -2.97
CA LYS A 22 11.18 18.52 -3.87
C LYS A 22 10.06 19.30 -3.16
N GLU A 23 9.62 18.86 -1.99
CA GLU A 23 8.51 19.50 -1.26
C GLU A 23 8.88 20.88 -0.70
N LEU A 24 10.14 21.07 -0.29
CA LEU A 24 10.64 22.34 0.24
C LEU A 24 10.87 23.40 -0.84
N LYS A 25 11.21 23.00 -2.09
CA LYS A 25 11.27 23.93 -3.24
C LYS A 25 9.93 24.62 -3.52
N PHE A 26 8.81 23.98 -3.21
CA PHE A 26 7.50 24.63 -3.35
C PHE A 26 7.21 25.68 -2.27
N LEU A 27 8.05 25.76 -1.22
CA LEU A 27 7.91 26.75 -0.15
C LEU A 27 8.81 27.97 -0.32
N SER A 28 9.82 27.90 -1.19
CA SER A 28 10.73 29.00 -1.47
C SER A 28 10.09 30.01 -2.43
N ASP A 29 9.48 31.06 -1.86
CA ASP A 29 9.12 32.31 -2.56
C ASP A 29 10.26 33.34 -2.37
N GLU A 30 10.27 34.43 -3.15
CA GLU A 30 11.30 35.51 -3.09
C GLU A 30 11.53 36.14 -1.69
N GLN A 31 10.67 35.86 -0.70
CA GLN A 31 10.73 36.44 0.65
C GLN A 31 10.93 35.39 1.78
N ASP A 32 11.13 34.12 1.45
CA ASP A 32 11.22 33.03 2.42
C ASP A 32 12.60 32.37 2.42
N ILE A 33 13.18 32.20 3.62
CA ILE A 33 14.43 31.49 3.79
C ILE A 33 14.10 30.07 4.28
N VAL A 34 14.33 29.09 3.40
CA VAL A 34 14.27 27.67 3.74
C VAL A 34 15.64 27.24 4.23
N HIS A 35 15.70 26.74 5.46
CA HIS A 35 16.88 26.09 6.03
C HIS A 35 16.75 24.59 5.86
N PHE A 36 17.71 23.99 5.16
CA PHE A 36 17.85 22.56 4.99
C PHE A 36 19.30 22.20 5.27
N GLU A 37 19.53 21.41 6.32
CA GLU A 37 20.86 20.95 6.71
C GLU A 37 20.81 19.44 6.94
N GLU A 38 21.83 18.74 6.48
CA GLU A 38 22.03 17.31 6.72
C GLU A 38 23.16 17.13 7.74
N ARG A 39 22.96 16.24 8.70
CA ARG A 39 23.98 15.84 9.68
C ARG A 39 24.08 14.34 9.73
N GLU A 40 25.28 13.84 9.48
CA GLU A 40 25.59 12.43 9.57
C GLU A 40 26.12 12.09 10.97
N ASN A 41 25.59 11.01 11.52
CA ASN A 41 26.06 10.39 12.76
C ASN A 41 25.82 8.89 12.66
N THR A 42 26.72 8.19 11.97
CA THR A 42 26.56 6.79 11.57
C THR A 42 26.13 5.89 12.73
N PRO A 43 25.12 5.01 12.53
CA PRO A 43 24.44 4.69 11.27
C PRO A 43 23.29 5.65 10.89
N TRP A 44 23.11 6.77 11.58
CA TRP A 44 21.98 7.68 11.39
C TRP A 44 22.32 8.91 10.54
N LEU A 45 21.36 9.34 9.74
CA LEU A 45 21.34 10.63 9.07
C LEU A 45 20.19 11.48 9.59
N PHE A 46 20.46 12.75 9.84
CA PHE A 46 19.50 13.72 10.34
C PHE A 46 19.30 14.86 9.35
N PHE A 47 18.04 15.15 9.03
CA PHE A 47 17.64 16.31 8.24
C PHE A 47 17.03 17.37 9.15
N ILE A 48 17.59 18.57 9.12
CA ILE A 48 17.12 19.72 9.89
C ILE A 48 16.45 20.70 8.94
N VAL A 49 15.12 20.78 9.05
CA VAL A 49 14.26 21.56 8.15
C VAL A 49 13.64 22.72 8.91
N GLY A 50 13.73 23.93 8.37
CA GLY A 50 13.09 25.11 8.95
C GLY A 50 12.70 26.12 7.89
N VAL A 51 11.67 26.91 8.17
CA VAL A 51 11.25 28.03 7.30
C VAL A 51 11.12 29.29 8.17
N SER A 52 11.74 30.39 7.73
CA SER A 52 11.71 31.67 8.42
C SER A 52 11.29 32.81 7.48
N ARG A 53 10.43 33.70 7.99
CA ARG A 53 10.00 34.95 7.34
C ARG A 53 9.87 36.07 8.37
N ASN A 54 10.16 37.30 7.95
CA ASN A 54 10.27 38.45 8.87
C ASN A 54 8.95 38.89 9.56
N ASN A 55 7.75 38.49 9.11
CA ASN A 55 6.49 39.08 9.63
C ASN A 55 5.25 38.15 9.84
N LYS A 56 5.29 36.84 9.54
CA LYS A 56 4.14 35.93 9.79
C LYS A 56 4.58 34.54 10.28
N ARG A 57 4.56 34.31 11.61
CA ARG A 57 5.09 33.09 12.25
C ARG A 57 4.15 31.86 12.21
N GLY A 58 2.83 32.03 12.13
CA GLY A 58 1.84 30.94 12.24
C GLY A 58 1.67 30.11 10.96
N GLU A 59 1.33 30.78 9.85
CA GLU A 59 1.06 30.17 8.54
C GLU A 59 2.25 29.36 8.00
N ARG A 60 3.49 29.83 8.22
CA ARG A 60 4.69 29.12 7.74
C ARG A 60 5.07 27.90 8.57
N ARG A 61 4.71 27.85 9.86
CA ARG A 61 4.86 26.63 10.68
C ARG A 61 3.94 25.53 10.16
N PHE A 62 2.71 25.89 9.81
CA PHE A 62 1.77 24.99 9.15
C PHE A 62 2.36 24.47 7.84
N ALA A 63 2.81 25.37 6.95
CA ALA A 63 3.36 25.00 5.65
C ALA A 63 4.59 24.09 5.74
N CYS A 64 5.52 24.38 6.66
CA CYS A 64 6.71 23.55 6.89
C CYS A 64 6.33 22.14 7.38
N ARG A 65 5.47 22.05 8.41
CA ARG A 65 4.97 20.76 8.91
C ARG A 65 4.25 19.97 7.84
N PHE A 66 3.43 20.65 7.04
CA PHE A 66 2.70 20.03 5.95
C PHE A 66 3.62 19.49 4.86
N ALA A 67 4.64 20.25 4.44
CA ALA A 67 5.62 19.79 3.46
C ALA A 67 6.41 18.58 3.96
N VAL A 68 6.85 18.59 5.22
CA VAL A 68 7.52 17.43 5.83
C VAL A 68 6.58 16.24 5.94
N ALA A 69 5.34 16.44 6.40
CA ALA A 69 4.34 15.38 6.51
C ALA A 69 4.02 14.77 5.15
N LYS A 70 3.93 15.60 4.10
CA LYS A 70 3.72 15.15 2.73
C LYS A 70 4.90 14.31 2.25
N ALA A 71 6.14 14.78 2.38
CA ALA A 71 7.34 14.04 1.99
C ALA A 71 7.45 12.68 2.69
N LEU A 72 7.18 12.64 3.99
CA LEU A 72 7.21 11.39 4.79
C LEU A 72 6.06 10.46 4.44
N SER A 73 4.84 10.96 4.22
CA SER A 73 3.70 10.12 3.81
C SER A 73 3.96 9.42 2.48
N ASP A 74 4.60 10.15 1.57
CA ASP A 74 5.01 9.67 0.27
C ASP A 74 6.13 8.61 0.38
N LEU A 75 7.10 8.80 1.29
CA LEU A 75 8.10 7.78 1.60
C LEU A 75 7.45 6.49 2.11
N PHE A 76 6.63 6.60 3.15
CA PHE A 76 6.00 5.46 3.79
C PHE A 76 5.14 4.66 2.81
N VAL A 77 4.34 5.35 1.99
CA VAL A 77 3.44 4.67 1.06
C VAL A 77 4.19 3.99 -0.09
N ASN A 78 5.23 4.63 -0.64
CA ASN A 78 5.89 4.10 -1.84
C ASN A 78 6.99 3.07 -1.53
N HIS A 79 7.62 3.12 -0.35
CA HIS A 79 8.77 2.27 -0.05
C HIS A 79 8.49 1.19 1.01
N LEU A 80 7.65 1.46 2.02
CA LEU A 80 7.44 0.46 3.08
C LEU A 80 6.33 -0.54 2.76
N GLU A 81 5.35 -0.17 1.96
CA GLU A 81 4.14 -0.99 1.77
C GLU A 81 4.37 -2.23 0.93
N ALA A 82 5.10 -2.08 -0.17
CA ALA A 82 5.28 -3.18 -1.12
C ALA A 82 6.03 -4.33 -0.45
N ASP A 83 7.07 -4.02 0.33
CA ASP A 83 7.84 -5.01 1.06
C ASP A 83 7.05 -5.61 2.22
N PHE A 84 6.30 -4.77 2.96
CA PHE A 84 5.38 -5.27 4.00
C PHE A 84 4.38 -6.27 3.43
N VAL A 85 3.71 -5.92 2.33
CA VAL A 85 2.68 -6.76 1.68
C VAL A 85 3.28 -8.08 1.20
N LYS A 86 4.42 -8.03 0.52
CA LYS A 86 5.10 -9.25 0.04
C LYS A 86 5.48 -10.18 1.20
N ASN A 87 6.14 -9.64 2.23
CA ASN A 87 6.55 -10.44 3.38
C ASN A 87 5.34 -11.02 4.12
N TYR A 88 4.29 -10.23 4.31
CA TYR A 88 3.07 -10.68 4.97
C TYR A 88 2.36 -11.80 4.18
N ILE A 89 2.34 -11.71 2.85
CA ILE A 89 1.74 -12.76 1.99
C ILE A 89 2.58 -14.04 2.04
N GLU A 90 3.91 -13.93 1.95
CA GLU A 90 4.78 -15.11 2.06
C GLU A 90 4.61 -15.82 3.41
N GLU A 91 4.48 -15.08 4.51
CA GLU A 91 4.24 -15.67 5.83
C GLU A 91 2.82 -16.24 5.97
N THR A 92 1.80 -15.50 5.55
CA THR A 92 0.39 -15.88 5.78
C THR A 92 -0.08 -16.99 4.85
N TYR A 93 0.36 -16.99 3.60
CA TYR A 93 -0.06 -17.91 2.54
C TYR A 93 1.05 -18.89 2.13
N HIS A 94 1.98 -19.21 3.04
CA HIS A 94 3.09 -20.14 2.79
C HIS A 94 2.63 -21.53 2.32
N TYR A 95 1.38 -21.92 2.63
CA TYR A 95 0.76 -23.18 2.21
C TYR A 95 0.28 -23.17 0.74
N CYS A 96 0.12 -22.00 0.13
CA CYS A 96 -0.27 -21.87 -1.28
C CYS A 96 0.92 -22.09 -2.21
N SER A 97 0.68 -22.31 -3.51
CA SER A 97 1.77 -22.38 -4.49
C SER A 97 2.43 -20.98 -4.68
N PRO A 98 3.69 -20.92 -5.15
CA PRO A 98 4.32 -19.64 -5.49
C PRO A 98 3.52 -18.82 -6.52
N GLN A 99 2.86 -19.50 -7.47
CA GLN A 99 1.99 -18.87 -8.46
C GLN A 99 0.77 -18.22 -7.80
N ASP A 100 0.13 -18.91 -6.85
CA ASP A 100 -1.02 -18.35 -6.12
C ASP A 100 -0.60 -17.14 -5.29
N ARG A 101 0.53 -17.23 -4.58
CA ARG A 101 1.05 -16.10 -3.80
C ARG A 101 1.37 -14.90 -4.69
N PHE A 102 1.96 -15.13 -5.87
CA PHE A 102 2.21 -14.08 -6.85
C PHE A 102 0.91 -13.40 -7.32
N GLU A 103 -0.14 -14.18 -7.55
CA GLU A 103 -1.46 -13.65 -7.93
C GLU A 103 -2.08 -12.84 -6.80
N ILE A 104 -2.03 -13.33 -5.55
CA ILE A 104 -2.50 -12.59 -4.38
C ILE A 104 -1.74 -11.26 -4.23
N VAL A 105 -0.41 -11.27 -4.38
CA VAL A 105 0.41 -10.04 -4.38
C VAL A 105 -0.07 -9.08 -5.47
N SER A 106 -0.23 -9.57 -6.70
CA SER A 106 -0.61 -8.74 -7.86
C SER A 106 -1.97 -8.08 -7.65
N CYS A 107 -3.01 -8.87 -7.31
CA CYS A 107 -4.35 -8.34 -7.02
C CYS A 107 -4.37 -7.39 -5.82
N THR A 108 -3.54 -7.67 -4.80
CA THR A 108 -3.43 -6.79 -3.63
C THR A 108 -2.83 -5.45 -4.02
N LEU A 109 -1.73 -5.44 -4.77
CA LEU A 109 -1.07 -4.21 -5.20
C LEU A 109 -1.98 -3.36 -6.11
N GLU A 110 -2.75 -3.98 -7.01
CA GLU A 110 -3.77 -3.28 -7.80
C GLU A 110 -4.84 -2.63 -6.93
N THR A 111 -5.31 -3.35 -5.90
CA THR A 111 -6.30 -2.82 -4.94
C THR A 111 -5.71 -1.66 -4.14
N LEU A 112 -4.45 -1.78 -3.72
CA LEU A 112 -3.75 -0.73 -2.99
C LEU A 112 -3.51 0.51 -3.86
N ASP A 113 -3.22 0.36 -5.15
CA ASP A 113 -3.04 1.49 -6.06
C ASP A 113 -4.33 2.29 -6.24
N LYS A 114 -5.48 1.62 -6.40
CA LYS A 114 -6.81 2.26 -6.44
C LYS A 114 -7.10 3.09 -5.18
N LEU A 115 -6.57 2.68 -4.03
CA LEU A 115 -6.75 3.34 -2.73
C LEU A 115 -5.61 4.30 -2.36
N LYS A 116 -4.62 4.49 -3.24
CA LYS A 116 -3.36 5.18 -2.93
C LYS A 116 -3.57 6.59 -2.35
N ILE A 117 -4.46 7.39 -2.94
CA ILE A 117 -4.71 8.76 -2.50
C ILE A 117 -5.27 8.78 -1.06
N ILE A 118 -6.27 7.94 -0.77
CA ILE A 118 -6.92 7.86 0.54
C ILE A 118 -5.92 7.40 1.59
N ARG A 119 -5.15 6.36 1.28
CA ARG A 119 -4.13 5.79 2.18
C ARG A 119 -3.02 6.79 2.48
N ARG A 120 -2.50 7.46 1.45
CA ARG A 120 -1.53 8.53 1.61
C ARG A 120 -2.05 9.65 2.51
N ASN A 121 -3.28 10.11 2.30
CA ASN A 121 -3.85 11.17 3.13
C ASN A 121 -3.98 10.76 4.61
N ARG A 122 -4.28 9.48 4.90
CA ARG A 122 -4.29 8.96 6.28
C ARG A 122 -2.89 9.00 6.92
N VAL A 123 -1.87 8.57 6.19
CA VAL A 123 -0.48 8.63 6.68
C VAL A 123 -0.03 10.08 6.85
N LEU A 124 -0.35 10.96 5.89
CA LEU A 124 -0.05 12.39 5.96
C LEU A 124 -0.66 13.01 7.21
N GLN A 125 -1.94 12.75 7.48
CA GLN A 125 -2.61 13.27 8.67
C GLN A 125 -1.91 12.78 9.95
N SER A 126 -1.59 11.49 10.03
CA SER A 126 -0.88 10.90 11.18
C SER A 126 0.48 11.57 11.42
N VAL A 127 1.27 11.79 10.36
CA VAL A 127 2.57 12.46 10.46
C VAL A 127 2.38 13.93 10.83
N TYR A 128 1.41 14.62 10.23
CA TYR A 128 1.15 16.02 10.50
C TYR A 128 0.77 16.24 11.96
N ASP A 129 -0.18 15.46 12.49
CA ASP A 129 -0.63 15.56 13.88
C ASP A 129 0.52 15.30 14.86
N TYR A 130 1.40 14.35 14.53
CA TYR A 130 2.62 14.13 15.29
C TYR A 130 3.55 15.35 15.27
N LEU A 131 3.74 15.98 14.11
CA LEU A 131 4.61 17.16 13.97
C LEU A 131 4.03 18.45 14.57
N VAL A 132 2.73 18.46 14.87
CA VAL A 132 2.08 19.55 15.63
C VAL A 132 2.61 19.55 17.06
N GLU A 133 2.72 18.38 17.69
CA GLU A 133 3.15 18.19 19.08
C GLU A 133 4.67 18.08 19.21
N TYR A 134 5.30 17.31 18.33
CA TYR A 134 6.73 16.98 18.37
C TYR A 134 7.49 17.62 17.22
N ARG A 135 8.75 18.00 17.44
CA ARG A 135 9.61 18.57 16.39
C ARG A 135 10.65 17.59 15.86
N THR A 136 10.75 16.42 16.46
CA THR A 136 11.71 15.39 16.08
C THR A 136 10.95 14.14 15.69
N ILE A 137 11.26 13.56 14.55
CA ILE A 137 10.67 12.32 14.07
C ILE A 137 11.79 11.36 13.66
N ASN A 138 11.73 10.13 14.16
CA ASN A 138 12.55 9.03 13.68
C ASN A 138 11.69 8.20 12.71
N ILE A 139 12.13 8.04 11.46
CA ILE A 139 11.31 7.45 10.38
C ILE A 139 10.94 6.00 10.71
N GLU A 140 11.92 5.18 11.09
CA GLU A 140 11.74 3.76 11.40
C GLU A 140 10.85 3.56 12.62
N GLY A 141 11.11 4.33 13.69
CA GLY A 141 10.30 4.30 14.91
C GLY A 141 8.87 4.76 14.66
N PHE A 142 8.67 5.81 13.85
CA PHE A 142 7.33 6.27 13.49
C PHE A 142 6.58 5.19 12.70
N ALA A 143 7.20 4.61 11.69
CA ALA A 143 6.62 3.51 10.93
C ALA A 143 6.26 2.32 11.85
N ARG A 144 7.17 1.90 12.74
CA ARG A 144 6.96 0.74 13.60
C ARG A 144 5.86 0.95 14.65
N PHE A 145 5.84 2.11 15.30
CA PHE A 145 5.01 2.31 16.49
C PHE A 145 3.75 3.14 16.21
N ARG A 146 3.82 4.16 15.34
CA ARG A 146 2.69 5.07 15.08
C ARG A 146 1.82 4.63 13.91
N LEU A 147 2.34 3.83 12.98
CA LEU A 147 1.58 3.31 11.83
C LEU A 147 0.97 1.91 12.06
N GLN A 148 0.85 1.43 13.30
CA GLN A 148 0.27 0.11 13.58
C GLN A 148 -1.15 -0.07 13.02
N SER A 149 -2.02 0.93 13.17
CA SER A 149 -3.38 0.89 12.62
C SER A 149 -3.39 0.89 11.09
N TYR A 150 -2.32 1.41 10.48
CA TYR A 150 -2.12 1.42 9.05
C TYR A 150 -1.69 0.04 8.53
N TRP A 151 -0.70 -0.59 9.17
CA TRP A 151 -0.27 -1.95 8.86
C TRP A 151 -1.44 -2.94 9.01
N ALA A 152 -2.21 -2.84 10.09
CA ALA A 152 -3.39 -3.66 10.30
C ALA A 152 -4.49 -3.46 9.22
N GLN A 153 -4.53 -2.30 8.56
CA GLN A 153 -5.41 -2.11 7.40
C GLN A 153 -4.87 -2.81 6.16
N LEU A 154 -3.57 -2.73 5.90
CA LEU A 154 -2.94 -3.47 4.80
C LEU A 154 -3.13 -4.98 4.96
N GLU A 155 -2.95 -5.51 6.16
CA GLU A 155 -3.20 -6.92 6.47
C GLU A 155 -4.64 -7.34 6.15
N ARG A 156 -5.63 -6.51 6.50
CA ARG A 156 -7.04 -6.80 6.16
C ARG A 156 -7.29 -6.81 4.65
N ILE A 157 -6.65 -5.89 3.92
CA ILE A 157 -6.75 -5.85 2.45
C ILE A 157 -6.12 -7.10 1.84
N VAL A 158 -4.94 -7.52 2.33
CA VAL A 158 -4.28 -8.75 1.91
C VAL A 158 -5.19 -9.95 2.18
N LYS A 159 -5.71 -10.10 3.41
CA LYS A 159 -6.56 -11.24 3.78
C LYS A 159 -7.78 -11.35 2.88
N ARG A 160 -8.49 -10.24 2.70
CA ARG A 160 -9.66 -10.19 1.84
C ARG A 160 -9.32 -10.54 0.39
N THR A 161 -8.25 -9.97 -0.15
CA THR A 161 -7.81 -10.28 -1.52
C THR A 161 -7.45 -11.75 -1.66
N GLY A 162 -6.74 -12.32 -0.68
CA GLY A 162 -6.38 -13.74 -0.68
C GLY A 162 -7.60 -14.65 -0.60
N GLU A 163 -8.59 -14.33 0.25
CA GLU A 163 -9.88 -15.04 0.31
C GLU A 163 -10.59 -15.01 -1.05
N GLU A 164 -10.66 -13.84 -1.70
CA GLU A 164 -11.30 -13.68 -3.01
C GLU A 164 -10.58 -14.48 -4.11
N VAL A 165 -9.24 -14.45 -4.15
CA VAL A 165 -8.42 -15.21 -5.13
C VAL A 165 -8.56 -16.71 -4.92
N LEU A 166 -8.47 -17.19 -3.67
CA LEU A 166 -8.57 -18.62 -3.37
C LEU A 166 -9.98 -19.14 -3.65
N ALA A 167 -11.02 -18.40 -3.26
CA ALA A 167 -12.41 -18.80 -3.54
C ALA A 167 -12.69 -18.91 -5.04
N ALA A 168 -12.11 -18.03 -5.86
CA ALA A 168 -12.24 -18.12 -7.32
C ALA A 168 -11.57 -19.40 -7.88
N LYS A 169 -10.44 -19.81 -7.31
CA LYS A 169 -9.75 -21.05 -7.69
C LYS A 169 -10.52 -22.29 -7.24
N ASP A 170 -10.97 -22.31 -5.99
CA ASP A 170 -11.77 -23.40 -5.45
C ASP A 170 -13.04 -23.64 -6.28
N TYR A 171 -13.68 -22.56 -6.74
CA TYR A 171 -14.82 -22.65 -7.66
C TYR A 171 -14.45 -23.32 -8.99
N LEU A 172 -13.32 -22.94 -9.61
CA LEU A 172 -12.86 -23.55 -10.86
C LEU A 172 -12.49 -25.03 -10.67
N GLU A 173 -11.86 -25.37 -9.56
CA GLU A 173 -11.54 -26.76 -9.23
C GLU A 173 -12.78 -27.59 -9.00
N PHE A 174 -13.78 -27.06 -8.29
CA PHE A 174 -15.07 -27.70 -8.09
C PHE A 174 -15.76 -28.01 -9.44
N VAL A 175 -15.82 -27.03 -10.35
CA VAL A 175 -16.38 -27.23 -11.70
C VAL A 175 -15.59 -28.29 -12.47
N ARG A 176 -14.25 -28.29 -12.38
CA ARG A 176 -13.40 -29.29 -13.04
C ARG A 176 -13.69 -30.69 -12.51
N LEU A 177 -13.80 -30.85 -11.19
CA LEU A 177 -14.12 -32.14 -10.56
C LEU A 177 -15.50 -32.64 -10.98
N LEU A 178 -16.51 -31.77 -11.06
CA LEU A 178 -17.84 -32.13 -11.55
C LEU A 178 -17.81 -32.62 -13.00
N ARG A 179 -17.05 -31.96 -13.87
CA ARG A 179 -16.88 -32.40 -15.27
C ARG A 179 -16.24 -33.77 -15.34
N CYS A 180 -15.14 -33.98 -14.62
CA CYS A 180 -14.49 -35.29 -14.55
C CYS A 180 -15.45 -36.37 -14.02
N PHE A 181 -16.27 -36.06 -13.02
CA PHE A 181 -17.26 -36.99 -12.49
C PHE A 181 -18.32 -37.37 -13.52
N ILE A 182 -18.81 -36.42 -14.33
CA ILE A 182 -19.76 -36.69 -15.42
C ILE A 182 -19.11 -37.53 -16.52
N GLU A 183 -17.89 -37.21 -16.91
CA GLU A 183 -17.14 -37.90 -17.97
C GLU A 183 -16.80 -39.35 -17.62
N MET A 184 -16.60 -39.65 -16.33
CA MET A 184 -16.31 -41.02 -15.85
C MET A 184 -17.57 -41.90 -15.73
N GLN A 185 -18.77 -41.36 -15.86
CA GLN A 185 -19.99 -42.18 -15.76
C GLN A 185 -20.20 -42.97 -17.05
N GLU A 186 -20.39 -44.29 -16.91
CA GLU A 186 -20.86 -45.10 -18.04
C GLU A 186 -22.24 -44.60 -18.50
N PRO A 187 -22.51 -44.61 -19.84
CA PRO A 187 -23.82 -44.29 -20.35
C PRO A 187 -24.88 -45.14 -19.66
N LYS A 188 -25.90 -44.51 -19.09
CA LYS A 188 -27.04 -45.26 -18.51
C LYS A 188 -27.91 -45.93 -19.58
N ILE A 189 -27.74 -45.51 -20.83
CA ILE A 189 -28.46 -45.98 -22.01
C ILE A 189 -27.43 -46.09 -23.14
N ASP A 190 -27.37 -47.26 -23.78
CA ASP A 190 -26.41 -47.53 -24.85
C ASP A 190 -26.70 -46.73 -26.14
N GLU A 191 -27.98 -46.58 -26.48
CA GLU A 191 -28.43 -45.86 -27.67
C GLU A 191 -29.74 -45.12 -27.38
N THR A 192 -29.88 -43.89 -27.88
CA THR A 192 -31.12 -43.10 -27.79
C THR A 192 -31.50 -42.61 -29.17
N HIS A 193 -32.72 -42.87 -29.59
CA HIS A 193 -33.20 -42.42 -30.89
C HIS A 193 -33.86 -41.04 -30.76
N ILE A 194 -33.27 -40.02 -31.41
CA ILE A 194 -33.82 -38.67 -31.44
C ILE A 194 -34.66 -38.48 -32.70
N PHE A 195 -35.93 -38.17 -32.54
CA PHE A 195 -36.86 -37.86 -33.62
C PHE A 195 -37.10 -36.35 -33.69
N ILE A 196 -36.96 -35.78 -34.89
CA ILE A 196 -37.27 -34.37 -35.17
C ILE A 196 -38.58 -34.33 -35.94
N ALA A 197 -39.60 -33.73 -35.34
CA ALA A 197 -40.88 -33.50 -36.00
C ALA A 197 -40.78 -32.34 -37.00
N PRO A 198 -41.61 -32.33 -38.06
CA PRO A 198 -41.65 -31.23 -39.04
C PRO A 198 -41.88 -29.85 -38.43
N GLU A 199 -42.57 -29.79 -37.29
CA GLU A 199 -42.83 -28.57 -36.50
C GLU A 199 -41.61 -28.06 -35.69
N GLY A 200 -40.47 -28.77 -35.71
CA GLY A 200 -39.27 -28.41 -34.96
C GLY A 200 -39.23 -28.91 -33.51
N THR A 201 -40.19 -29.74 -33.11
CA THR A 201 -40.19 -30.44 -31.82
C THR A 201 -39.31 -31.69 -31.82
N PHE A 202 -38.65 -31.96 -30.70
CA PHE A 202 -37.76 -33.13 -30.52
C PHE A 202 -38.39 -34.15 -29.55
N PHE A 203 -38.29 -35.44 -29.87
CA PHE A 203 -38.69 -36.56 -28.99
C PHE A 203 -37.56 -37.59 -28.90
N TYR A 204 -37.38 -38.21 -27.75
CA TYR A 204 -36.38 -39.26 -27.51
C TYR A 204 -37.06 -40.55 -27.03
N LEU A 205 -36.57 -41.70 -27.51
CA LEU A 205 -36.92 -43.06 -27.10
C LEU A 205 -35.68 -43.80 -26.63
#